data_AF-A0A962S1E9-F1
#
_entry.id   AF-A0A962S1E9-F1
#
_cell.length_a   1.000
_cell.length_b   1.000
_cell.length_c   1.000
_cell.angle_alpha   90.00
_cell.angle_beta   90.00
_cell.angle_gamma   90.00
#
_symmetry.space_group_name_H-M   'P 1'
#
loop_
_entity.id
_entity.type
_entity.pdbx_description
1 polymer ?
#
loop_
_entity_poly.entity_id
_entity_poly.type
_entity_poly.pdbx_seq_one_letter_code
_entity_poly.pdbx_strand_id
1 'polypeptide(L)'
;MATHFHPDNGAAQVRRWYQAMIVAALLILQGLLLAYFAGTYDVPFAHKYAKRSIGIHFGPDPLTIGPISGMDNPVLTASDVTDVDARFVADPFMIFVDSRGYMFFEVLNSQTNQGDLGLAVSEDRGHWHYRQIVLDEPFHLRYPHVFEWDGEIHLRPETSQAIGRLA
;
A
#
# COMPACT_ATOMS: atom_id res chain seq x y z
N MET A 1 36.05 30.56 -67.31
CA MET A 1 35.79 30.44 -65.86
C MET A 1 34.50 29.65 -65.71
N ALA A 2 34.60 28.32 -65.64
CA ALA A 2 33.43 27.43 -65.63
C ALA A 2 33.11 27.02 -64.18
N THR A 3 31.90 27.34 -63.73
CA THR A 3 31.37 26.97 -62.42
C THR A 3 30.96 25.49 -62.45
N HIS A 4 31.61 24.68 -61.62
CA HIS A 4 31.28 23.27 -61.44
C HIS A 4 30.05 23.18 -60.53
N PHE A 5 28.89 22.82 -61.09
CA PHE A 5 27.69 22.46 -60.32
C PHE A 5 27.81 20.97 -59.93
N HIS A 6 27.74 20.65 -58.64
CA HIS A 6 27.85 19.28 -58.13
C HIS A 6 26.45 18.77 -57.70
N PRO A 7 25.85 17.77 -58.38
CA PRO A 7 24.42 17.46 -58.23
C PRO A 7 24.05 16.45 -57.12
N ASP A 8 24.99 16.04 -56.27
CA ASP A 8 24.80 14.81 -55.45
C ASP A 8 24.25 15.02 -54.02
N ASN A 9 24.00 16.27 -53.61
CA ASN A 9 23.60 16.57 -52.23
C ASN A 9 22.16 16.17 -51.87
N GLY A 10 21.24 16.15 -52.84
CA GLY A 10 19.81 15.87 -52.58
C GLY A 10 19.53 14.40 -52.25
N ALA A 11 20.12 13.47 -53.00
CA ALA A 11 19.91 12.03 -52.80
C ALA A 11 20.49 11.54 -51.47
N ALA A 12 21.65 12.07 -51.06
CA ALA A 12 22.26 11.78 -49.76
C ALA A 12 21.39 12.31 -48.60
N GLN A 13 20.81 13.50 -48.75
CA GLN A 13 19.93 14.08 -47.74
C GLN A 13 18.62 13.33 -47.57
N VAL A 14 17.98 12.89 -48.68
CA VAL A 14 16.77 12.06 -48.62
C VAL A 14 17.03 10.71 -47.94
N ARG A 15 18.17 10.06 -48.23
CA ARG A 15 18.58 8.81 -47.56
C ARG A 15 18.75 9.00 -46.05
N ARG A 16 19.33 10.11 -45.60
CA ARG A 16 19.47 10.44 -44.17
C ARG A 16 18.12 10.61 -43.47
N TRP A 17 17.16 11.30 -44.10
CA TRP A 17 15.81 11.43 -43.54
C TRP A 17 15.08 10.10 -43.44
N TYR A 18 15.19 9.25 -44.47
CA TYR A 18 14.61 7.92 -44.46
C TYR A 18 15.21 7.04 -43.36
N GLN A 19 16.54 7.07 -43.19
CA GLN A 19 17.23 6.40 -42.08
C GLN A 19 16.76 6.92 -40.72
N ALA A 20 16.64 8.24 -40.55
CA ALA A 20 16.15 8.83 -39.29
C ALA A 20 14.72 8.39 -38.97
N MET A 21 13.83 8.32 -39.97
CA MET A 21 12.46 7.83 -39.79
C MET A 21 12.42 6.35 -39.40
N ILE A 22 13.24 5.50 -40.02
CA ILE A 22 13.34 4.08 -39.65
C ILE A 22 13.82 3.93 -38.20
N VAL A 23 14.87 4.67 -37.82
CA VAL A 23 15.38 4.65 -36.44
C VAL A 23 14.31 5.12 -35.46
N ALA A 24 13.59 6.21 -35.75
CA ALA A 24 12.50 6.70 -34.91
C ALA A 24 11.37 5.65 -34.77
N ALA A 25 10.96 5.03 -35.87
CA ALA A 25 9.94 3.98 -35.86
C ALA A 25 10.38 2.75 -35.04
N LEU A 26 11.65 2.35 -35.15
CA LEU A 26 12.21 1.26 -34.35
C LEU A 26 12.23 1.61 -32.85
N LEU A 27 12.61 2.83 -32.48
CA LEU A 27 12.60 3.28 -31.08
C LEU A 27 11.17 3.32 -30.50
N ILE A 28 10.19 3.78 -31.28
CA ILE A 28 8.78 3.77 -30.88
C ILE A 28 8.29 2.33 -30.68
N LEU A 29 8.56 1.44 -31.64
CA LEU A 29 8.18 0.03 -31.54
C LEU A 29 8.83 -0.64 -30.33
N GLN A 30 10.11 -0.35 -30.05
CA GLN A 30 10.82 -0.87 -28.89
C GLN A 30 10.19 -0.38 -27.57
N GLY A 31 9.82 0.90 -27.50
CA GLY A 31 9.10 1.47 -26.34
C GLY A 31 7.73 0.84 -26.13
N LEU A 32 6.95 0.64 -27.21
CA LEU A 32 5.65 -0.02 -27.14
C LEU A 32 5.76 -1.50 -26.73
N LEU A 33 6.75 -2.22 -27.26
CA LEU A 33 7.03 -3.58 -26.84
C LEU A 33 7.42 -3.62 -25.36
N LEU A 34 8.34 -2.76 -24.91
CA LEU A 34 8.71 -2.68 -23.48
C LEU A 34 7.51 -2.40 -22.58
N ALA A 35 6.62 -1.49 -22.97
CA ALA A 35 5.39 -1.21 -22.22
C ALA A 35 4.43 -2.41 -22.18
N TYR A 36 4.24 -3.09 -23.32
CA TYR A 36 3.44 -4.32 -23.39
C TYR A 36 4.03 -5.44 -22.53
N PHE A 37 5.35 -5.66 -22.60
CA PHE A 37 6.05 -6.65 -21.77
C PHE A 37 6.00 -6.28 -20.28
N ALA A 38 6.19 -5.01 -19.91
CA ALA A 38 6.07 -4.57 -18.52
C ALA A 38 4.63 -4.66 -17.97
N GLY A 39 3.62 -4.50 -18.82
CA GLY A 39 2.22 -4.67 -18.43
C GLY A 39 1.75 -6.12 -18.36
N THR A 40 2.35 -7.01 -19.17
CA THR A 40 1.96 -8.43 -19.28
C THR A 40 2.77 -9.34 -18.36
N TYR A 41 4.05 -9.02 -18.12
CA TYR A 41 4.96 -9.80 -17.29
C TYR A 41 5.18 -9.12 -15.96
N ASP A 42 5.17 -9.91 -14.88
CA ASP A 42 5.47 -9.43 -13.54
C ASP A 42 6.95 -9.03 -13.47
N VAL A 43 7.21 -7.73 -13.64
CA VAL A 43 8.55 -7.17 -13.69
C VAL A 43 9.16 -7.23 -12.29
N PRO A 44 10.25 -7.99 -12.07
CA PRO A 44 10.74 -8.30 -10.71
C PRO A 44 11.23 -7.09 -9.90
N PHE A 45 11.38 -5.94 -10.55
CA PHE A 45 11.77 -4.65 -9.96
C PHE A 45 10.59 -3.65 -9.83
N ALA A 46 9.43 -3.96 -10.39
CA ALA A 46 8.21 -3.18 -10.19
C ALA A 46 7.38 -3.87 -9.10
N HIS A 47 7.71 -3.60 -7.85
CA HIS A 47 6.90 -4.09 -6.74
C HIS A 47 5.52 -3.42 -6.80
N LYS A 48 4.49 -4.15 -7.23
CA LYS A 48 3.13 -3.83 -6.83
C LYS A 48 3.07 -4.00 -5.33
N TYR A 49 3.14 -2.91 -4.59
CA TYR A 49 2.90 -2.93 -3.15
C TYR A 49 1.55 -3.61 -2.92
N ALA A 50 1.56 -4.76 -2.25
CA ALA A 50 0.32 -5.39 -1.81
C ALA A 50 -0.40 -4.38 -0.91
N LYS A 51 -1.55 -3.88 -1.34
CA LYS A 51 -2.40 -3.02 -0.52
C LYS A 51 -2.95 -3.88 0.62
N ARG A 52 -2.29 -3.86 1.78
CA ARG A 52 -2.82 -4.56 2.97
C ARG A 52 -4.05 -3.81 3.47
N SER A 53 -5.05 -4.58 3.85
CA SER A 53 -6.36 -4.13 4.33
C SER A 53 -6.85 -5.11 5.38
N ILE A 54 -7.82 -4.70 6.18
CA ILE A 54 -8.42 -5.52 7.23
C ILE A 54 -9.79 -5.98 6.73
N GLY A 55 -10.00 -7.30 6.74
CA GLY A 55 -11.27 -7.92 6.43
C GLY A 55 -11.80 -8.74 7.60
N ILE A 56 -13.12 -8.84 7.71
CA ILE A 56 -13.77 -9.61 8.78
C ILE A 56 -14.68 -10.67 8.18
N HIS A 57 -14.60 -11.87 8.75
CA HIS A 57 -15.44 -13.02 8.41
C HIS A 57 -16.07 -13.57 9.69
N PHE A 58 -17.26 -14.17 9.56
CA PHE A 58 -17.97 -14.76 10.68
C PHE A 58 -18.38 -16.20 10.35
N GLY A 59 -18.50 -17.00 11.40
CA GLY A 59 -18.84 -18.41 11.30
C GLY A 59 -19.19 -18.99 12.66
N PRO A 60 -19.90 -20.13 12.70
CA PRO A 60 -20.12 -20.86 13.95
C PRO A 60 -18.82 -21.39 14.57
N ASP A 61 -17.76 -21.55 13.78
CA ASP A 61 -16.46 -22.07 14.21
C ASP A 61 -15.32 -21.57 13.29
N PRO A 62 -14.04 -21.72 13.69
CA PRO A 62 -12.88 -21.20 12.94
C PRO A 62 -12.65 -21.83 11.56
N LEU A 63 -13.24 -23.00 11.28
CA LEU A 63 -13.10 -23.70 10.00
C LEU A 63 -14.27 -23.39 9.05
N THR A 64 -15.41 -22.95 9.60
CA THR A 64 -16.62 -22.62 8.85
C THR A 64 -16.89 -21.12 8.87
N ILE A 65 -15.97 -20.32 8.32
CA ILE A 65 -16.11 -18.86 8.24
C ILE A 65 -16.54 -18.41 6.84
N GLY A 66 -17.31 -17.33 6.76
CA GLY A 66 -17.76 -16.72 5.51
C GLY A 66 -17.90 -15.20 5.60
N PRO A 67 -18.08 -14.53 4.45
CA PRO A 67 -18.38 -13.10 4.42
C PRO A 67 -19.72 -12.84 5.09
N ILE A 68 -19.88 -11.65 5.66
CA ILE A 68 -21.15 -11.23 6.25
C ILE A 68 -21.98 -10.52 5.20
N SER A 69 -23.23 -10.96 5.03
CA SER A 69 -24.16 -10.32 4.11
C SER A 69 -24.44 -8.87 4.53
N GLY A 70 -24.28 -7.94 3.60
CA GLY A 70 -24.52 -6.51 3.84
C GLY A 70 -23.37 -5.76 4.51
N MET A 71 -22.19 -6.37 4.59
CA MET A 71 -20.97 -5.74 5.11
C MET A 71 -19.90 -5.66 4.03
N ASP A 72 -19.28 -4.49 3.93
CA ASP A 72 -18.12 -4.30 3.06
C ASP A 72 -16.94 -5.11 3.59
N ASN A 73 -16.22 -5.74 2.66
CA ASN A 73 -15.00 -6.46 2.97
C ASN A 73 -13.99 -6.16 1.84
N PRO A 74 -12.86 -5.47 2.12
CA PRO A 74 -12.32 -5.12 3.45
C PRO A 74 -13.17 -4.10 4.22
N VAL A 75 -13.14 -4.18 5.56
CA VAL A 75 -13.79 -3.23 6.47
C VAL A 75 -12.96 -1.98 6.73
N LEU A 76 -11.63 -2.09 6.54
CA LEU A 76 -10.70 -0.96 6.66
C LEU A 76 -9.55 -1.13 5.65
N THR A 77 -9.15 0.00 5.11
CA THR A 77 -8.07 0.17 4.14
C THR A 77 -7.19 1.34 4.55
N ALA A 78 -6.02 1.49 3.91
CA ALA A 78 -5.15 2.64 4.14
C ALA A 78 -5.85 3.98 3.86
N SER A 79 -6.78 4.05 2.91
CA SER A 79 -7.51 5.28 2.57
C SER A 79 -8.51 5.72 3.63
N ASP A 80 -8.86 4.85 4.59
CA ASP A 80 -9.77 5.22 5.68
C ASP A 80 -9.04 5.96 6.81
N VAL A 81 -7.71 5.91 6.85
CA VAL A 81 -6.88 6.66 7.78
C VAL A 81 -6.73 8.10 7.27
N THR A 82 -7.16 9.07 8.07
CA THR A 82 -7.31 10.47 7.63
C THR A 82 -6.35 11.47 8.27
N ASP A 83 -5.63 11.09 9.32
CA ASP A 83 -4.72 11.98 10.07
C ASP A 83 -3.23 11.78 9.72
N VAL A 84 -2.88 10.66 9.08
CA VAL A 84 -1.55 10.37 8.52
C VAL A 84 -1.64 9.79 7.11
N ASP A 85 -0.56 9.92 6.33
CA ASP A 85 -0.45 9.26 5.03
C ASP A 85 -0.12 7.77 5.22
N ALA A 86 -1.15 6.93 5.28
CA ALA A 86 -1.01 5.50 5.52
C ALA A 86 -0.62 4.74 4.23
N ARG A 87 0.46 3.97 4.30
CA ARG A 87 0.84 3.00 3.26
C ARG A 87 -0.01 1.74 3.31
N PHE A 88 -0.31 1.28 4.52
CA PHE A 88 -1.16 0.12 4.76
C PHE A 88 -1.72 0.12 6.19
N VAL A 89 -2.71 -0.75 6.41
CA VAL A 89 -3.21 -1.15 7.72
C VAL A 89 -3.03 -2.65 7.95
N ALA A 90 -2.74 -3.07 9.18
CA ALA A 90 -2.46 -4.47 9.51
C ALA A 90 -2.75 -4.82 10.98
N ASP A 91 -2.64 -6.11 11.31
CA ASP A 91 -2.64 -6.68 12.67
C ASP A 91 -3.78 -6.17 13.58
N PRO A 92 -5.05 -6.39 13.20
CA PRO A 92 -6.19 -5.94 14.00
C PRO A 92 -6.33 -6.76 15.29
N PHE A 93 -6.48 -6.07 16.42
CA PHE A 93 -6.88 -6.62 17.71
C PHE A 93 -8.15 -5.91 18.19
N MET A 94 -9.12 -6.70 18.63
CA MET A 94 -10.45 -6.19 18.97
C MET A 94 -10.80 -6.46 20.43
N ILE A 95 -11.51 -5.50 21.03
CA ILE A 95 -12.21 -5.66 22.30
C ILE A 95 -13.64 -5.15 22.17
N PHE A 96 -14.58 -5.79 22.84
CA PHE A 96 -15.98 -5.37 22.89
C PHE A 96 -16.32 -4.94 24.30
N VAL A 97 -16.75 -3.69 24.45
CA VAL A 97 -17.20 -3.12 25.72
C VAL A 97 -18.66 -2.76 25.53
N ASP A 98 -19.53 -3.39 26.32
CA ASP A 98 -20.98 -3.33 26.13
C ASP A 98 -21.41 -3.74 24.71
N SER A 99 -22.12 -2.86 24.00
CA SER A 99 -22.54 -3.05 22.60
C SER A 99 -21.52 -2.58 21.57
N ARG A 100 -20.42 -1.93 21.98
CA ARG A 100 -19.48 -1.26 21.09
C ARG A 100 -18.19 -2.07 20.89
N GLY A 101 -17.74 -2.17 19.64
CA GLY A 101 -16.45 -2.74 19.26
C GLY A 101 -15.38 -1.68 19.11
N TYR A 102 -14.18 -1.98 19.60
CA TYR A 102 -12.96 -1.19 19.42
C TYR A 102 -11.91 -2.07 18.75
N MET A 103 -11.34 -1.60 17.65
CA MET A 103 -10.30 -2.28 16.89
C MET A 103 -9.05 -1.42 16.89
N PHE A 104 -7.99 -1.95 17.47
CA PHE A 104 -6.64 -1.38 17.42
C PHE A 104 -5.87 -2.09 16.31
N PHE A 105 -5.12 -1.34 15.50
CA PHE A 105 -4.42 -1.90 14.35
C PHE A 105 -3.16 -1.11 14.01
N GLU A 106 -2.21 -1.74 13.34
CA GLU A 106 -0.98 -1.08 12.85
C GLU A 106 -1.30 -0.22 11.62
N VAL A 107 -0.76 1.00 11.59
CA VAL A 107 -0.74 1.91 10.45
C VAL A 107 0.70 2.16 10.06
N LEU A 108 1.12 1.79 8.85
CA LEU A 108 2.45 2.16 8.36
C LEU A 108 2.43 3.58 7.80
N ASN A 109 3.01 4.52 8.54
CA ASN A 109 3.11 5.91 8.13
C ASN A 109 4.13 6.09 6.99
N SER A 110 3.73 6.74 5.90
CA SER A 110 4.55 6.97 4.72
C SER A 110 5.63 8.02 4.93
N GLN A 111 5.38 9.00 5.78
CA GLN A 111 6.29 10.13 6.00
C GLN A 111 7.47 9.70 6.87
N THR A 112 7.19 8.95 7.93
CA THR A 112 8.17 8.60 8.96
C THR A 112 8.74 7.18 8.76
N ASN A 113 8.04 6.34 8.01
CA ASN A 113 8.39 4.95 7.76
C ASN A 113 8.38 4.06 9.02
N GLN A 114 7.54 4.40 10.00
CA GLN A 114 7.25 3.58 11.18
C GLN A 114 5.78 3.15 11.26
N GLY A 115 5.54 2.10 12.03
CA GLY A 115 4.21 1.66 12.44
C GLY A 115 3.70 2.49 13.62
N ASP A 116 2.53 3.11 13.43
CA ASP A 116 1.74 3.80 14.43
C ASP A 116 0.51 2.94 14.77
N LEU A 117 -0.20 3.21 15.88
CA LEU A 117 -1.41 2.47 16.24
C LEU A 117 -2.67 3.27 15.95
N GLY A 118 -3.53 2.76 15.07
CA GLY A 118 -4.83 3.30 14.76
C GLY A 118 -5.96 2.71 15.61
N LEU A 119 -7.05 3.46 15.75
CA LEU A 119 -8.30 3.01 16.35
C LEU A 119 -9.46 3.14 15.34
N ALA A 120 -10.25 2.07 15.24
CA ALA A 120 -11.57 2.09 14.61
C ALA A 120 -12.64 1.61 15.60
N VAL A 121 -13.86 2.11 15.43
CA VAL A 121 -14.99 1.81 16.31
C VAL A 121 -16.17 1.31 15.47
N SER A 122 -16.89 0.34 16.03
CA SER A 122 -18.13 -0.19 15.46
C SER A 122 -19.24 -0.22 16.52
N GLU A 123 -20.43 0.26 16.16
CA GLU A 123 -21.62 0.21 17.03
C GLU A 123 -22.42 -1.10 16.87
N ASP A 124 -22.18 -1.84 15.80
CA ASP A 124 -22.92 -3.06 15.42
C ASP A 124 -22.01 -4.28 15.21
N ARG A 125 -20.73 -4.14 15.58
CA ARG A 125 -19.65 -5.13 15.41
C ARG A 125 -19.31 -5.45 13.95
N GLY A 126 -19.82 -4.64 13.02
CA GLY A 126 -19.76 -4.92 11.61
C GLY A 126 -19.24 -3.76 10.76
N HIS A 127 -19.87 -2.61 10.86
CA HIS A 127 -19.40 -1.40 10.19
C HIS A 127 -18.36 -0.74 11.07
N TRP A 128 -17.11 -0.71 10.58
CA TRP A 128 -15.97 -0.15 11.28
C TRP A 128 -15.64 1.22 10.73
N HIS A 129 -15.56 2.19 11.63
CA HIS A 129 -15.21 3.56 11.28
C HIS A 129 -13.90 3.93 11.94
N TYR A 130 -12.93 4.32 11.12
CA TYR A 130 -11.70 4.93 11.59
C TYR A 130 -11.99 6.13 12.52
N ARG A 131 -11.14 6.30 13.53
CA ARG A 131 -11.24 7.42 14.49
C ARG A 131 -9.98 8.27 14.51
N GLN A 132 -8.84 7.69 14.84
CA GLN A 132 -7.58 8.42 15.02
C GLN A 132 -6.40 7.45 15.20
N ILE A 133 -5.18 7.96 15.05
CA ILE A 133 -3.98 7.38 15.66
C ILE A 133 -4.05 7.59 17.18
N VAL A 134 -3.94 6.50 17.93
CA VAL A 134 -3.97 6.49 19.41
C VAL A 134 -2.59 6.41 20.03
N LEU A 135 -1.59 5.95 19.27
CA LEU A 135 -0.20 5.92 19.72
C LEU A 135 0.75 6.12 18.53
N ASP A 136 1.54 7.18 18.59
CA ASP A 136 2.61 7.53 17.65
C ASP A 136 3.89 7.74 18.47
N GLU A 137 4.91 6.95 18.20
CA GLU A 137 6.15 6.90 18.94
C GLU A 137 7.33 7.07 17.97
N PRO A 138 8.51 7.52 18.44
CA PRO A 138 9.69 7.69 17.58
C PRO A 138 10.31 6.35 17.11
N PHE A 139 9.63 5.22 17.35
CA PHE A 139 10.05 3.87 16.98
C PHE A 139 8.83 3.06 16.50
N HIS A 140 9.10 1.96 15.79
CA HIS A 140 8.07 1.17 15.12
C HIS A 140 7.26 0.33 16.12
N LEU A 141 5.93 0.52 16.11
CA LEU A 141 4.95 -0.25 16.89
C LEU A 141 4.26 -1.31 16.02
N ARG A 142 4.03 -2.51 16.58
CA ARG A 142 3.36 -3.64 15.90
C ARG A 142 2.46 -4.39 16.87
N TYR A 143 1.60 -5.26 16.33
CA TYR A 143 0.79 -6.20 17.11
C TYR A 143 0.14 -5.58 18.35
N PRO A 144 -0.83 -4.64 18.18
CA PRO A 144 -1.42 -3.86 19.28
C PRO A 144 -2.33 -4.70 20.18
N HIS A 145 -1.76 -5.60 20.97
CA HIS A 145 -2.51 -6.54 21.79
C HIS A 145 -3.34 -5.79 22.86
N VAL A 146 -4.67 -5.94 22.80
CA VAL A 146 -5.61 -5.32 23.74
C VAL A 146 -6.28 -6.37 24.61
N PHE A 147 -6.41 -6.10 25.91
CA PHE A 147 -7.08 -6.99 26.87
C PHE A 147 -7.62 -6.21 28.08
N GLU A 148 -8.60 -6.79 28.76
CA GLU A 148 -9.13 -6.27 30.02
C GLU A 148 -8.40 -6.90 31.20
N TRP A 149 -8.02 -6.09 32.19
CA TRP A 149 -7.43 -6.53 33.45
C TRP A 149 -7.75 -5.55 34.57
N ASP A 150 -8.26 -6.07 35.68
CA ASP A 150 -8.65 -5.29 36.88
C ASP A 150 -9.64 -4.14 36.61
N GLY A 151 -10.60 -4.38 35.71
CA GLY A 151 -11.59 -3.38 35.30
C GLY A 151 -11.06 -2.28 34.37
N GLU A 152 -9.81 -2.39 33.91
CA GLU A 152 -9.18 -1.47 32.98
C GLU A 152 -8.83 -2.14 31.66
N ILE A 153 -8.80 -1.35 30.59
CA ILE A 153 -8.41 -1.80 29.24
C ILE A 153 -6.94 -1.47 29.03
N HIS A 154 -6.14 -2.51 28.76
CA HIS A 154 -4.71 -2.39 28.54
C HIS A 154 -4.38 -2.62 27.07
N LEU A 155 -3.59 -1.73 26.49
CA LEU A 155 -3.06 -1.83 25.13
C LEU A 155 -1.55 -2.03 25.20
N ARG A 156 -1.05 -3.15 24.67
CA ARG A 156 0.37 -3.50 24.69
C ARG A 156 0.88 -3.85 23.29
N PRO A 157 1.54 -2.91 22.60
CA PRO A 157 2.19 -3.21 21.33
C PRO A 157 3.52 -3.94 21.52
N GLU A 158 3.98 -4.60 20.46
CA GLU A 158 5.39 -4.94 20.27
C GLU A 158 6.14 -3.69 19.79
N THR A 159 7.31 -3.43 20.40
CA THR A 159 8.16 -2.29 20.03
C THR A 159 9.45 -2.78 19.40
N SER A 160 9.96 -2.05 18.38
CA SER A 160 11.27 -2.36 17.81
C SER A 160 12.45 -1.94 18.71
N GLN A 161 12.18 -1.38 19.88
CA GLN A 161 13.22 -1.09 20.85
C GLN A 161 13.64 -2.40 21.52
N ALA A 162 14.87 -2.85 21.20
CA ALA A 162 15.58 -3.69 22.15
C ALA A 162 15.64 -2.93 23.47
N ILE A 163 15.08 -3.50 24.55
CA ILE A 163 15.27 -2.97 25.91
C ILE A 163 16.76 -3.17 26.23
N GLY A 164 17.58 -2.21 25.81
CA GLY A 164 18.97 -2.11 26.19
C GLY A 164 19.03 -1.67 27.63
N ARG A 165 19.35 -2.60 28.54
CA ARG A 165 19.81 -2.24 29.87
C ARG A 165 21.22 -2.76 30.03
N LEU A 166 22.21 -1.87 30.05
CA LEU A 166 23.48 -2.08 30.75
C LEU A 166 24.05 -0.72 31.20
N ALA A 167 24.45 -0.71 32.48
CA ALA A 167 25.02 0.35 33.32
C ALA A 167 24.06 1.41 33.85
#